data_AF-A0A416D1W0-F1
#
_entry.id   AF-A0A416D1W0-F1
#
_cell.length_a   1.000
_cell.length_b   1.000
_cell.length_c   1.000
_cell.angle_alpha   90.00
_cell.angle_beta   90.00
_cell.angle_gamma   90.00
#
_symmetry.space_group_name_H-M   'P 1'
#
loop_
_entity.id
_entity.type
_entity.pdbx_description
1 polymer ?
#
loop_
_entity_poly.entity_id
_entity_poly.type
_entity_poly.pdbx_seq_one_letter_code
_entity_poly.pdbx_strand_id
1 'polypeptide(L)'
;MPNLKLVLNGDDPLCVQFGREENVKAYYYGISEKVLPQLDDTKEGRFCPVCGEEQKYNYYHYSQLGDFYCPSCGFKRPEIDFEVKNVSLDTPMKFTINNQPMVINYKGFYNIYNLIAVYGALNVLGEKTDDFAKLLTGYKPQIGRMQEYKFNKPVILSLSKNPAGFNQAIATVNTDKRKKDVIIAINDKANDGRDVSWLWDVDFDKIADENLNTLTTTGIRVYDISLRFKYSDIKVDRMTQDMADAITKCLETDSEVVYVLVNYTALYSTEAVLKKLGGEA
;
A
#
# COMPACT_ATOMS: atom_id res chain seq x y z
N MET A 1 12.84 9.73 29.86
CA MET A 1 14.21 9.47 29.36
C MET A 1 14.77 10.79 28.87
N PRO A 2 15.80 11.39 29.50
CA PRO A 2 16.41 12.60 28.95
C PRO A 2 17.02 12.27 27.57
N ASN A 3 16.80 13.14 26.58
CA ASN A 3 17.30 13.05 25.20
C ASN A 3 16.68 11.97 24.28
N LEU A 4 15.40 11.61 24.47
CA LEU A 4 14.70 10.76 23.50
C LEU A 4 14.58 11.50 22.16
N LYS A 5 15.11 10.90 21.09
CA LYS A 5 14.92 11.37 19.72
C LYS A 5 13.81 10.56 19.06
N LEU A 6 12.84 11.23 18.46
CA LEU A 6 11.76 10.59 17.72
C LEU A 6 11.92 10.89 16.23
N VAL A 7 11.72 9.87 15.39
CA VAL A 7 11.61 10.04 13.94
C VAL A 7 10.17 9.69 13.58
N LEU A 8 9.38 10.71 13.24
CA LEU A 8 7.93 10.62 13.14
C LEU A 8 7.48 10.92 11.71
N ASN A 9 6.39 10.28 11.28
CA ASN A 9 5.73 10.64 10.05
C ASN A 9 5.05 12.00 10.23
N GLY A 10 5.61 13.05 9.62
CA GLY A 10 5.06 14.40 9.64
C GLY A 10 3.73 14.53 8.88
N ASP A 11 3.46 13.59 7.96
CA ASP A 11 2.21 13.55 7.21
C ASP A 11 1.07 12.86 8.01
N ASP A 12 1.36 12.21 9.15
CA ASP A 12 0.35 11.56 9.99
C ASP A 12 0.02 12.41 11.25
N PRO A 13 -1.20 12.96 11.38
CA PRO A 13 -1.57 13.74 12.56
C PRO A 13 -1.46 12.95 13.87
N LEU A 14 -1.65 11.63 13.83
CA LEU A 14 -1.53 10.76 15.00
C LEU A 14 -0.07 10.50 15.39
N CYS A 15 0.88 10.55 14.46
CA CYS A 15 2.30 10.51 14.79
C CYS A 15 2.78 11.87 15.32
N VAL A 16 2.33 12.97 14.69
CA VAL A 16 2.80 14.32 15.01
C VAL A 16 2.52 14.71 16.46
N GLN A 17 1.42 14.23 17.05
CA GLN A 17 1.09 14.53 18.44
C GLN A 17 2.18 14.14 19.46
N PHE A 18 2.93 13.05 19.20
CA PHE A 18 3.99 12.57 20.12
C PHE A 18 5.23 13.47 20.12
N GLY A 19 5.49 14.18 19.02
CA GLY A 19 6.65 15.08 18.94
C GLY A 19 6.46 16.39 19.70
N ARG A 20 5.31 16.60 20.34
CA ARG A 20 4.98 17.80 21.12
C ARG A 20 5.27 17.68 22.61
N GLU A 21 5.73 16.51 23.06
CA GLU A 21 6.09 16.30 24.47
C GLU A 21 7.35 17.12 24.84
N GLU A 22 7.40 17.69 26.05
CA GLU A 22 8.48 18.61 26.46
C GLU A 22 9.88 17.98 26.49
N ASN A 23 9.96 16.65 26.62
CA ASN A 23 11.22 15.92 26.83
C ASN A 23 11.69 15.12 25.61
N VAL A 24 11.15 15.40 24.42
CA VAL A 24 11.53 14.72 23.19
C VAL A 24 12.09 15.69 22.16
N LYS A 25 13.04 15.22 21.35
CA LYS A 25 13.45 15.89 20.12
C LYS A 25 12.88 15.14 18.93
N ALA A 26 11.84 15.68 18.31
CA ALA A 26 11.23 15.11 17.13
C ALA A 26 11.93 15.57 15.85
N TYR A 27 12.11 14.63 14.92
CA TYR A 27 12.45 14.87 13.53
C TYR A 27 11.33 14.29 12.67
N TYR A 28 10.94 15.00 11.63
CA TYR A 28 9.79 14.64 10.81
C TYR A 28 10.22 14.28 9.40
N TYR A 29 9.66 13.18 8.90
CA TYR A 29 9.74 12.83 7.48
C TYR A 29 8.38 13.01 6.81
N GLY A 30 8.36 13.28 5.52
CA GLY A 30 7.11 13.44 4.78
C GLY A 30 7.31 13.65 3.29
N ILE A 31 6.22 13.62 2.54
CA ILE A 31 6.19 13.85 1.10
C ILE A 31 5.62 15.26 0.87
N SER A 32 6.45 16.17 0.36
CA SER A 32 6.15 17.60 0.22
C SER A 32 5.63 17.97 -1.17
N GLU A 33 4.81 17.10 -1.76
CA GLU A 33 4.10 17.37 -3.00
C GLU A 33 2.82 16.53 -3.07
N LYS A 34 1.87 16.98 -3.89
CA LYS A 34 0.67 16.21 -4.18
C LYS A 34 1.00 15.12 -5.22
N VAL A 35 1.09 13.86 -4.79
CA VAL A 35 1.40 12.73 -5.68
C VAL A 35 0.15 12.00 -6.18
N LEU A 36 -0.80 11.74 -5.28
CA LEU A 36 -1.96 10.91 -5.56
C LEU A 36 -3.21 11.74 -5.90
N PRO A 37 -4.20 11.15 -6.61
CA PRO A 37 -5.51 11.78 -6.79
C PRO A 37 -6.15 12.15 -5.45
N GLN A 38 -6.88 13.27 -5.43
CA GLN A 38 -7.58 13.74 -4.22
C GLN A 38 -9.02 13.23 -4.27
N LEU A 39 -9.23 12.03 -3.76
CA LEU A 39 -10.52 11.36 -3.64
C LEU A 39 -11.16 11.66 -2.28
N ASP A 40 -12.45 11.38 -2.17
CA ASP A 40 -13.16 11.49 -0.89
C ASP A 40 -13.12 10.13 -0.17
N ASP A 41 -11.91 9.76 0.29
CA ASP A 41 -11.71 8.50 1.01
C ASP A 41 -12.00 8.69 2.51
N THR A 42 -12.53 7.64 3.14
CA THR A 42 -12.72 7.57 4.60
C THR A 42 -11.36 7.68 5.31
N LYS A 43 -11.19 8.71 6.13
CA LYS A 43 -9.95 8.96 6.91
C LYS A 43 -10.19 8.65 8.37
N GLU A 44 -9.45 7.69 8.93
CA GLU A 44 -9.56 7.33 10.35
C GLU A 44 -9.10 8.48 11.26
N GLY A 45 -7.98 9.13 10.93
CA GLY A 45 -7.43 10.29 11.64
C GLY A 45 -8.01 11.65 11.22
N ARG A 46 -9.31 11.76 10.87
CA ARG A 46 -9.88 13.02 10.37
C ARG A 46 -10.04 14.11 11.42
N PHE A 47 -10.13 13.76 12.71
CA PHE A 47 -10.31 14.72 13.79
C PHE A 47 -8.98 15.10 14.43
N CYS A 48 -8.85 16.38 14.79
CA CYS A 48 -7.65 16.92 15.39
C CYS A 48 -7.39 16.24 16.75
N PRO A 49 -6.20 15.66 16.98
CA PRO A 49 -5.88 14.97 18.24
C PRO A 49 -5.78 15.93 19.44
N VAL A 50 -5.88 17.25 19.21
CA VAL A 50 -5.73 18.29 20.23
C VAL A 50 -7.08 18.86 20.68
N CYS A 51 -7.97 19.16 19.73
CA CYS A 51 -9.23 19.87 20.03
C CYS A 51 -10.48 19.14 19.52
N GLY A 52 -10.33 18.05 18.77
CA GLY A 52 -11.45 17.29 18.20
C GLY A 52 -12.08 17.89 16.94
N GLU A 53 -11.73 19.11 16.52
CA GLU A 53 -12.21 19.71 15.27
C GLU A 53 -11.79 18.88 14.05
N GLU A 54 -12.64 18.81 13.02
CA GLU A 54 -12.29 18.12 11.78
C GLU A 54 -11.13 18.84 11.06
N GLN A 55 -10.11 18.06 10.68
CA GLN A 55 -8.90 18.56 10.04
C GLN A 55 -9.14 18.79 8.55
N LYS A 56 -8.49 19.83 8.02
CA LYS A 56 -8.43 20.12 6.59
C LYS A 56 -7.08 19.69 6.02
N TYR A 57 -7.03 19.49 4.70
CA TYR A 57 -5.82 19.06 3.99
C TYR A 57 -5.57 19.99 2.80
N ASN A 58 -4.33 20.42 2.61
CA ASN A 58 -3.90 21.05 1.35
C ASN A 58 -3.77 20.00 0.25
N TYR A 59 -3.23 18.83 0.62
CA TYR A 59 -3.31 17.60 -0.14
C TYR A 59 -3.27 16.42 0.83
N TYR A 60 -3.81 15.29 0.39
CA TYR A 60 -3.72 14.01 1.09
C TYR A 60 -3.23 12.92 0.14
N HIS A 61 -2.71 11.83 0.69
CA HIS A 61 -2.23 10.68 -0.07
C HIS A 61 -3.12 9.46 0.08
N TYR A 62 -3.24 8.94 1.29
CA TYR A 62 -4.12 7.83 1.61
C TYR A 62 -4.35 7.76 3.12
N SER A 63 -5.47 7.16 3.54
CA SER A 63 -5.83 7.09 4.96
C SER A 63 -5.83 8.51 5.57
N GLN A 64 -5.10 8.78 6.67
CA GLN A 64 -4.91 10.14 7.20
C GLN A 64 -3.63 10.85 6.76
N LEU A 65 -2.84 10.29 5.84
CA LEU A 65 -1.54 10.85 5.50
C LEU A 65 -1.65 12.03 4.53
N GLY A 66 -1.09 13.18 4.88
CA GLY A 66 -1.04 14.36 4.01
C GLY A 66 -0.60 15.64 4.69
N ASP A 67 -0.75 16.74 3.97
CA ASP A 67 -0.54 18.10 4.48
C ASP A 67 -1.81 18.61 5.18
N PHE A 68 -1.95 18.19 6.44
CA PHE A 68 -3.09 18.51 7.29
C PHE A 68 -2.91 19.81 8.09
N TYR A 69 -4.03 20.46 8.39
CA TYR A 69 -4.09 21.55 9.36
C TYR A 69 -5.46 21.62 10.04
N CYS A 70 -5.46 21.99 11.31
CA CYS A 70 -6.64 22.22 12.11
C CYS A 70 -7.02 23.71 12.03
N PRO A 71 -8.23 24.05 11.55
CA PRO A 71 -8.66 25.45 11.42
C PRO A 71 -8.97 26.11 12.76
N SER A 72 -9.11 25.34 13.85
CA SER A 72 -9.53 25.83 15.17
C SER A 72 -8.34 26.11 16.10
N CYS A 73 -7.47 25.12 16.34
CA CYS A 73 -6.41 25.23 17.35
C CYS A 73 -4.99 25.42 16.78
N GLY A 74 -4.84 25.44 15.45
CA GLY A 74 -3.55 25.62 14.78
C GLY A 74 -2.64 24.40 14.75
N PHE A 75 -3.07 23.24 15.27
CA PHE A 75 -2.36 21.97 15.07
C PHE A 75 -2.27 21.66 13.59
N LYS A 76 -1.07 21.37 13.08
CA LYS A 76 -0.84 21.18 11.64
C LYS A 76 0.38 20.31 11.39
N ARG A 77 0.54 19.90 10.13
CA ARG A 77 1.76 19.27 9.63
C ARG A 77 2.99 20.13 10.02
N PRO A 78 4.00 19.54 10.68
CA PRO A 78 5.21 20.25 11.07
C PRO A 78 6.11 20.51 9.86
N GLU A 79 7.17 21.30 10.07
CA GLU A 79 8.27 21.36 9.12
C GLU A 79 8.95 19.99 9.02
N ILE A 80 9.35 19.63 7.80
CA ILE A 80 9.88 18.30 7.48
C ILE A 80 11.40 18.36 7.38
N ASP A 81 12.08 17.56 8.21
CA ASP A 81 13.54 17.41 8.20
C ASP A 81 14.03 16.49 7.07
N PHE A 82 13.24 15.46 6.77
CA PHE A 82 13.52 14.48 5.71
C PHE A 82 12.40 14.53 4.68
N GLU A 83 12.66 15.23 3.58
CA GLU A 83 11.66 15.59 2.59
C GLU A 83 11.75 14.71 1.34
N VAL A 84 10.61 14.16 0.90
CA VAL A 84 10.45 13.59 -0.44
C VAL A 84 9.81 14.58 -1.40
N LYS A 85 10.37 14.67 -2.61
CA LYS A 85 9.84 15.41 -3.77
C LYS A 85 10.09 14.64 -5.08
N ASN A 86 9.53 15.15 -6.19
CA ASN A 86 9.70 14.66 -7.55
C ASN A 86 9.31 13.17 -7.73
N VAL A 87 8.22 12.75 -7.09
CA VAL A 87 7.74 11.36 -7.12
C VAL A 87 7.14 11.01 -8.48
N SER A 88 7.69 9.98 -9.11
CA SER A 88 7.12 9.25 -10.25
C SER A 88 6.88 7.80 -9.83
N LEU A 89 5.64 7.35 -10.01
CA LEU A 89 5.17 6.01 -9.65
C LEU A 89 5.31 4.98 -10.77
N ASP A 90 6.03 5.34 -11.84
CA ASP A 90 6.40 4.42 -12.89
C ASP A 90 7.27 3.29 -12.33
N THR A 91 7.48 2.23 -13.11
CA THR A 91 8.47 1.21 -12.75
C THR A 91 9.70 1.37 -13.64
N PRO A 92 10.90 1.67 -13.08
CA PRO A 92 11.19 1.81 -11.66
C PRO A 92 10.67 3.13 -11.06
N MET A 93 10.28 3.09 -9.78
CA MET A 93 9.74 4.25 -9.06
C MET A 93 10.90 5.20 -8.74
N LYS A 94 10.68 6.50 -8.97
CA LYS A 94 11.69 7.55 -8.82
C LYS A 94 11.20 8.65 -7.90
N PHE A 95 12.08 9.17 -7.07
CA PHE A 95 11.81 10.31 -6.18
C PHE A 95 13.14 10.87 -5.67
N THR A 96 13.10 11.99 -4.95
CA THR A 96 14.29 12.58 -4.31
C THR A 96 14.07 12.69 -2.82
N ILE A 97 15.01 12.23 -1.99
CA ILE A 97 15.04 12.48 -0.54
C ILE A 97 16.10 13.56 -0.28
N ASN A 98 15.74 14.74 0.26
CA ASN A 98 16.68 15.84 0.54
C ASN A 98 17.68 16.10 -0.62
N ASN A 99 17.17 16.18 -1.85
CA ASN A 99 17.92 16.33 -3.11
C ASN A 99 18.75 15.12 -3.58
N GLN A 100 18.74 14.00 -2.85
CA GLN A 100 19.38 12.75 -3.30
C GLN A 100 18.40 11.94 -4.16
N PRO A 101 18.71 11.66 -5.44
CA PRO A 101 17.84 10.87 -6.31
C PRO A 101 17.78 9.41 -5.89
N MET A 102 16.56 8.89 -5.82
CA MET A 102 16.25 7.51 -5.49
C MET A 102 15.59 6.83 -6.69
N VAL A 103 16.02 5.60 -6.97
CA VAL A 103 15.42 4.72 -7.97
C VAL A 103 15.20 3.36 -7.33
N ILE A 104 13.96 2.92 -7.24
CA ILE A 104 13.60 1.64 -6.62
C ILE A 104 12.82 0.75 -7.59
N ASN A 105 13.10 -0.55 -7.55
CA ASN A 105 12.54 -1.54 -8.47
C ASN A 105 11.33 -2.31 -7.91
N TYR A 106 10.70 -1.81 -6.84
CA TYR A 106 9.50 -2.42 -6.27
C TYR A 106 8.33 -1.43 -6.24
N LYS A 107 7.11 -1.98 -6.38
CA LYS A 107 5.87 -1.22 -6.54
C LYS A 107 5.28 -0.78 -5.18
N GLY A 108 4.33 0.16 -5.25
CA GLY A 108 3.50 0.59 -4.11
C GLY A 108 3.97 1.90 -3.47
N PHE A 109 3.14 2.94 -3.56
CA PHE A 109 3.41 4.29 -3.06
C PHE A 109 3.78 4.32 -1.57
N TYR A 110 3.10 3.51 -0.74
CA TYR A 110 3.35 3.40 0.71
C TYR A 110 4.81 3.04 1.05
N ASN A 111 5.57 2.42 0.13
CA ASN A 111 6.97 2.10 0.37
C ASN A 111 7.85 3.35 0.44
N ILE A 112 7.44 4.48 -0.15
CA ILE A 112 8.17 5.74 -0.01
C ILE A 112 8.24 6.14 1.48
N TYR A 113 7.13 6.06 2.21
CA TYR A 113 7.09 6.32 3.66
C TYR A 113 7.98 5.36 4.44
N ASN A 114 7.95 4.06 4.12
CA ASN A 114 8.82 3.07 4.76
C ASN A 114 10.30 3.41 4.58
N LEU A 115 10.68 3.82 3.37
CA LEU A 115 12.07 4.12 3.04
C LEU A 115 12.56 5.40 3.70
N ILE A 116 11.74 6.46 3.69
CA ILE A 116 12.16 7.70 4.33
C ILE A 116 12.17 7.61 5.85
N ALA A 117 11.34 6.74 6.45
CA ALA A 117 11.46 6.42 7.87
C ALA A 117 12.84 5.81 8.21
N VAL A 118 13.32 4.86 7.40
CA VAL A 118 14.66 4.27 7.55
C VAL A 118 15.75 5.31 7.30
N TYR A 119 15.63 6.10 6.23
CA TYR A 119 16.56 7.17 5.91
C TYR A 119 16.68 8.18 7.06
N GLY A 120 15.55 8.62 7.61
CA GLY A 120 15.50 9.56 8.74
C GLY A 120 16.11 8.96 10.00
N ALA A 121 15.81 7.69 10.30
CA ALA A 121 16.40 6.99 11.43
C ALA A 121 17.94 6.90 11.34
N LEU A 122 18.47 6.53 10.17
CA LEU A 122 19.92 6.47 9.94
C LEU A 122 20.58 7.85 10.12
N ASN A 123 19.99 8.90 9.55
CA ASN A 123 20.52 10.27 9.71
C ASN A 123 20.50 10.73 11.17
N VAL A 124 19.43 10.43 11.92
CA VAL A 124 19.32 10.81 13.34
C VAL A 124 20.31 10.05 14.23
N LEU A 125 20.67 8.83 13.84
CA LEU A 125 21.73 8.02 14.46
C LEU A 125 23.14 8.50 14.10
N GLY A 126 23.29 9.36 13.08
CA GLY A 126 24.58 9.84 12.60
C GLY A 126 25.26 8.92 11.58
N GLU A 127 24.51 7.96 11.02
CA GLU A 127 25.00 7.08 9.95
C GLU A 127 25.05 7.82 8.61
N LYS A 128 26.04 7.51 7.78
CA LYS A 128 26.16 8.11 6.45
C LYS A 128 25.09 7.54 5.51
N THR A 129 24.35 8.44 4.86
CA THR A 129 23.29 8.08 3.89
C THR A 129 23.59 8.54 2.46
N ASP A 130 24.85 8.94 2.20
CA ASP A 130 25.31 9.40 0.87
C ASP A 130 25.02 8.38 -0.25
N ASP A 131 25.16 7.08 0.06
CA ASP A 131 24.92 5.96 -0.85
C ASP A 131 23.61 5.21 -0.56
N PHE A 132 22.59 5.87 0.04
CA PHE A 132 21.36 5.20 0.45
C PHE A 132 20.67 4.44 -0.70
N ALA A 133 20.68 4.99 -1.92
CA ALA A 133 20.15 4.31 -3.11
C ALA A 133 20.84 2.97 -3.38
N LYS A 134 22.16 2.87 -3.14
CA LYS A 134 22.94 1.64 -3.31
C LYS A 134 22.56 0.59 -2.27
N LEU A 135 22.28 1.00 -1.02
CA LEU A 135 21.78 0.08 0.01
C LEU A 135 20.46 -0.59 -0.42
N LEU A 136 19.62 0.13 -1.17
CA LEU A 136 18.34 -0.39 -1.66
C LEU A 136 18.48 -1.36 -2.83
N THR A 137 19.57 -1.32 -3.61
CA THR A 137 19.75 -2.24 -4.76
C THR A 137 19.79 -3.71 -4.36
N GLY A 138 20.25 -4.01 -3.14
CA GLY A 138 20.27 -5.38 -2.59
C GLY A 138 18.98 -5.78 -1.88
N TYR A 139 18.04 -4.84 -1.67
CA TYR A 139 16.81 -5.11 -0.95
C TYR A 139 15.82 -5.86 -1.83
N LYS A 140 15.50 -7.09 -1.41
CA LYS A 140 14.38 -7.85 -1.96
C LYS A 140 13.18 -7.69 -1.03
N PRO A 141 12.04 -7.17 -1.52
CA PRO A 141 10.81 -7.14 -0.73
C PRO A 141 10.48 -8.53 -0.19
N GLN A 142 10.01 -8.58 1.06
CA GLN A 142 9.48 -9.80 1.66
C GLN A 142 8.28 -10.33 0.87
N ILE A 143 8.00 -11.63 1.03
CA ILE A 143 6.96 -12.36 0.30
C ILE A 143 5.62 -11.59 0.31
N GLY A 144 4.99 -11.50 -0.86
CA GLY A 144 3.69 -10.86 -1.01
C GLY A 144 3.72 -9.33 -1.03
N ARG A 145 4.86 -8.68 -1.22
CA ARG A 145 4.92 -7.21 -1.41
C ARG A 145 5.10 -6.88 -2.89
N MET A 146 4.03 -7.07 -3.67
CA MET A 146 4.05 -6.91 -5.13
C MET A 146 5.14 -7.78 -5.79
N GLN A 147 5.26 -9.02 -5.31
CA GLN A 147 6.28 -9.97 -5.76
C GLN A 147 5.89 -10.56 -7.11
N GLU A 148 6.80 -10.46 -8.08
CA GLU A 148 6.58 -10.98 -9.43
C GLU A 148 7.06 -12.43 -9.56
N TYR A 149 6.22 -13.27 -10.15
CA TYR A 149 6.51 -14.63 -10.60
C TYR A 149 6.40 -14.66 -12.13
N LYS A 150 7.37 -15.28 -12.80
CA LYS A 150 7.45 -15.29 -14.26
C LYS A 150 6.81 -16.54 -14.84
N PHE A 151 5.81 -16.35 -15.71
CA PHE A 151 5.17 -17.38 -16.53
C PHE A 151 5.20 -16.94 -18.01
N ASN A 152 4.21 -17.32 -18.83
CA ASN A 152 3.98 -16.72 -20.16
C ASN A 152 3.62 -15.22 -20.07
N LYS A 153 3.10 -14.78 -18.91
CA LYS A 153 2.87 -13.40 -18.52
C LYS A 153 3.24 -13.21 -17.03
N PRO A 154 3.60 -12.02 -16.56
CA PRO A 154 3.92 -11.78 -15.15
C PRO A 154 2.69 -12.01 -14.25
N VAL A 155 2.91 -12.71 -13.13
CA VAL A 155 1.93 -12.88 -12.05
C VAL A 155 2.45 -12.17 -10.81
N ILE A 156 1.71 -11.18 -10.31
CA ILE A 156 2.13 -10.30 -9.22
C ILE A 156 1.32 -10.63 -7.97
N LEU A 157 1.99 -11.16 -6.95
CA LEU A 157 1.41 -11.50 -5.66
C LEU A 157 1.50 -10.33 -4.68
N SER A 158 0.37 -9.89 -4.14
CA SER A 158 0.28 -8.81 -3.16
C SER A 158 -0.57 -9.19 -1.95
N LEU A 159 -0.01 -8.96 -0.76
CA LEU A 159 -0.62 -9.14 0.53
C LEU A 159 -1.35 -7.86 0.95
N SER A 160 -2.65 -7.97 1.19
CA SER A 160 -3.49 -6.90 1.72
C SER A 160 -4.36 -7.46 2.85
N LYS A 161 -4.30 -6.86 4.04
CA LYS A 161 -4.90 -7.44 5.27
C LYS A 161 -6.06 -6.63 5.85
N ASN A 162 -6.22 -5.40 5.38
CA ASN A 162 -7.15 -4.42 5.93
C ASN A 162 -7.57 -3.46 4.80
N PRO A 163 -8.57 -2.59 5.05
CA PRO A 163 -9.08 -1.70 4.01
C PRO A 163 -8.02 -0.80 3.39
N ALA A 164 -7.21 -0.14 4.20
CA ALA A 164 -6.12 0.71 3.72
C ALA A 164 -5.14 -0.05 2.81
N GLY A 165 -4.72 -1.26 3.20
CA GLY A 165 -3.82 -2.10 2.43
C GLY A 165 -4.44 -2.64 1.13
N PHE A 166 -5.74 -2.91 1.12
CA PHE A 166 -6.45 -3.29 -0.11
C PHE A 166 -6.59 -2.09 -1.06
N ASN A 167 -6.99 -0.92 -0.56
CA ASN A 167 -7.10 0.30 -1.36
C ASN A 167 -5.75 0.68 -1.99
N GLN A 168 -4.64 0.51 -1.27
CA GLN A 168 -3.29 0.71 -1.84
C GLN A 168 -2.93 -0.31 -2.92
N ALA A 169 -3.34 -1.57 -2.75
CA ALA A 169 -3.13 -2.59 -3.79
C ALA A 169 -3.96 -2.28 -5.04
N ILE A 170 -5.25 -1.92 -4.88
CA ILE A 170 -6.13 -1.49 -5.98
C ILE A 170 -5.54 -0.28 -6.71
N ALA A 171 -5.08 0.74 -5.97
CA ALA A 171 -4.42 1.89 -6.58
C ALA A 171 -3.20 1.49 -7.41
N THR A 172 -2.37 0.57 -6.90
CA THR A 172 -1.20 0.05 -7.63
C THR A 172 -1.59 -0.79 -8.86
N VAL A 173 -2.71 -1.50 -8.80
CA VAL A 173 -3.26 -2.21 -9.97
C VAL A 173 -3.69 -1.21 -11.05
N ASN A 174 -4.29 -0.08 -10.67
CA ASN A 174 -4.82 0.93 -11.60
C ASN A 174 -3.76 1.87 -12.22
N THR A 175 -2.58 1.99 -11.59
CA THR A 175 -1.45 2.71 -12.20
C THR A 175 -0.83 1.92 -13.35
N ASP A 176 -0.91 0.60 -13.32
CA ASP A 176 -0.52 -0.24 -14.44
C ASP A 176 -1.53 -0.06 -15.58
N LYS A 177 -1.10 0.17 -16.82
CA LYS A 177 -2.01 0.41 -17.96
C LYS A 177 -2.14 -0.79 -18.90
N ARG A 178 -1.51 -1.90 -18.55
CA ARG A 178 -1.64 -3.17 -19.27
C ARG A 178 -3.01 -3.79 -19.05
N LYS A 179 -3.53 -4.51 -20.06
CA LYS A 179 -4.73 -5.36 -19.92
C LYS A 179 -4.46 -6.42 -18.85
N LYS A 180 -5.29 -6.51 -17.81
CA LYS A 180 -4.96 -7.31 -16.62
C LYS A 180 -6.08 -8.21 -16.13
N ASP A 181 -5.71 -9.38 -15.62
CA ASP A 181 -6.60 -10.20 -14.79
C ASP A 181 -6.32 -9.93 -13.32
N VAL A 182 -7.37 -9.99 -12.49
CA VAL A 182 -7.27 -9.81 -11.04
C VAL A 182 -7.88 -11.01 -10.34
N ILE A 183 -7.11 -11.61 -9.43
CA ILE A 183 -7.55 -12.65 -8.49
C ILE A 183 -7.59 -12.03 -7.09
N ILE A 184 -8.70 -12.17 -6.38
CA ILE A 184 -8.82 -11.78 -4.97
C ILE A 184 -9.11 -12.99 -4.08
N ALA A 185 -8.22 -13.26 -3.13
CA ALA A 185 -8.32 -14.40 -2.21
C ALA A 185 -8.54 -13.94 -0.77
N ILE A 186 -9.69 -14.28 -0.20
CA ILE A 186 -10.04 -13.94 1.18
C ILE A 186 -10.22 -15.21 2.02
N ASN A 187 -9.40 -15.32 3.07
CA ASN A 187 -9.59 -16.27 4.17
C ASN A 187 -10.09 -15.58 5.44
N ASP A 188 -10.55 -16.34 6.42
CA ASP A 188 -11.00 -15.84 7.73
C ASP A 188 -10.43 -16.67 8.89
N LYS A 189 -9.21 -17.20 8.75
CA LYS A 189 -8.59 -17.97 9.84
C LYS A 189 -8.27 -17.03 11.01
N ALA A 190 -7.84 -17.60 12.14
CA ALA A 190 -7.55 -16.82 13.36
C ALA A 190 -6.60 -15.62 13.11
N ASN A 191 -5.61 -15.77 12.23
CA ASN A 191 -4.67 -14.70 11.90
C ASN A 191 -5.19 -13.68 10.87
N ASP A 192 -6.32 -13.95 10.22
CA ASP A 192 -6.99 -13.03 9.29
C ASP A 192 -8.08 -12.21 9.98
N GLY A 193 -8.65 -12.75 11.06
CA GLY A 193 -9.91 -12.28 11.64
C GLY A 193 -11.08 -13.10 11.09
N ARG A 194 -11.99 -13.49 11.99
CA ARG A 194 -13.20 -14.26 11.63
C ARG A 194 -14.29 -13.38 11.01
N ASP A 195 -14.29 -12.11 11.41
CA ASP A 195 -15.15 -11.09 10.83
C ASP A 195 -14.52 -10.51 9.56
N VAL A 196 -15.26 -10.57 8.47
CA VAL A 196 -14.87 -10.04 7.15
C VAL A 196 -15.66 -8.79 6.78
N SER A 197 -16.33 -8.16 7.75
CA SER A 197 -17.06 -6.89 7.57
C SER A 197 -16.19 -5.78 7.00
N TRP A 198 -14.88 -5.80 7.27
CA TRP A 198 -13.91 -4.86 6.69
C TRP A 198 -13.88 -4.86 5.15
N LEU A 199 -14.39 -5.91 4.48
CA LEU A 199 -14.55 -5.92 3.02
C LEU A 199 -15.46 -4.78 2.51
N TRP A 200 -16.38 -4.31 3.35
CA TRP A 200 -17.30 -3.22 3.03
C TRP A 200 -16.65 -1.84 3.14
N ASP A 201 -15.56 -1.71 3.90
CA ASP A 201 -14.78 -0.48 4.02
C ASP A 201 -13.72 -0.34 2.91
N VAL A 202 -13.60 -1.34 2.03
CA VAL A 202 -12.71 -1.31 0.88
C VAL A 202 -13.43 -0.71 -0.32
N ASP A 203 -12.73 0.15 -1.05
CA ASP A 203 -13.21 0.79 -2.28
C ASP A 203 -13.10 -0.15 -3.49
N PHE A 204 -13.71 -1.33 -3.40
CA PHE A 204 -13.67 -2.34 -4.47
C PHE A 204 -14.23 -1.83 -5.79
N ASP A 205 -15.12 -0.83 -5.77
CA ASP A 205 -15.63 -0.13 -6.95
C ASP A 205 -14.49 0.37 -7.86
N LYS A 206 -13.35 0.74 -7.28
CA LYS A 206 -12.17 1.23 -8.01
C LYS A 206 -11.42 0.14 -8.77
N ILE A 207 -11.69 -1.16 -8.57
CA ILE A 207 -11.01 -2.23 -9.33
C ILE A 207 -11.52 -2.31 -10.77
N ALA A 208 -12.74 -1.86 -11.04
CA ALA A 208 -13.35 -1.84 -12.36
C ALA A 208 -12.80 -0.69 -13.22
N ASP A 209 -11.51 -0.77 -13.52
CA ASP A 209 -10.82 0.10 -14.48
C ASP A 209 -11.03 -0.39 -15.93
N GLU A 210 -10.81 0.49 -16.91
CA GLU A 210 -10.89 0.20 -18.35
C GLU A 210 -9.99 -0.96 -18.80
N ASN A 211 -8.93 -1.24 -18.02
CA ASN A 211 -7.93 -2.27 -18.32
C ASN A 211 -8.21 -3.63 -17.63
N LEU A 212 -9.28 -3.74 -16.83
CA LEU A 212 -9.67 -5.00 -16.20
C LEU A 212 -10.26 -5.96 -17.25
N ASN A 213 -9.62 -7.11 -17.43
CA ASN A 213 -10.05 -8.16 -18.34
C ASN A 213 -10.95 -9.19 -17.67
N THR A 214 -10.48 -9.80 -16.57
CA THR A 214 -11.29 -10.71 -15.76
C THR A 214 -11.08 -10.48 -14.27
N LEU A 215 -12.13 -10.72 -13.50
CA LEU A 215 -12.09 -10.74 -12.05
C LEU A 215 -12.44 -12.14 -11.52
N THR A 216 -11.48 -12.75 -10.82
CA THR A 216 -11.66 -14.05 -10.16
C THR A 216 -11.62 -13.88 -8.65
N THR A 217 -12.57 -14.48 -7.95
CA THR A 217 -12.58 -14.53 -6.47
C THR A 217 -12.27 -15.93 -5.97
N THR A 218 -11.53 -16.02 -4.87
CA THR A 218 -11.12 -17.28 -4.25
C THR A 218 -10.91 -17.17 -2.74
N GLY A 219 -10.39 -18.23 -2.12
CA GLY A 219 -10.22 -18.36 -0.68
C GLY A 219 -11.44 -18.95 0.04
N ILE A 220 -11.33 -19.10 1.38
CA ILE A 220 -12.38 -19.68 2.23
C ILE A 220 -13.68 -18.87 2.13
N ARG A 221 -13.56 -17.54 2.03
CA ARG A 221 -14.69 -16.58 2.00
C ARG A 221 -15.00 -16.09 0.58
N VAL A 222 -14.82 -16.98 -0.41
CA VAL A 222 -15.08 -16.69 -1.83
C VAL A 222 -16.47 -16.08 -2.07
N TYR A 223 -17.50 -16.55 -1.36
CA TYR A 223 -18.86 -16.06 -1.52
C TYR A 223 -19.05 -14.65 -0.91
N ASP A 224 -18.42 -14.34 0.21
CA ASP A 224 -18.49 -13.01 0.83
C ASP A 224 -17.85 -11.94 -0.07
N ILE A 225 -16.64 -12.20 -0.59
CA ILE A 225 -15.97 -11.28 -1.51
C ILE A 225 -16.73 -11.16 -2.84
N SER A 226 -17.29 -12.26 -3.35
CA SER A 226 -18.14 -12.21 -4.56
C SER A 226 -19.41 -11.40 -4.35
N LEU A 227 -20.02 -11.52 -3.15
CA LEU A 227 -21.18 -10.73 -2.78
C LEU A 227 -20.81 -9.25 -2.70
N ARG A 228 -19.67 -8.90 -2.10
CA ARG A 228 -19.17 -7.50 -2.06
C ARG A 228 -19.05 -6.90 -3.46
N PHE A 229 -18.56 -7.66 -4.45
CA PHE A 229 -18.49 -7.21 -5.84
C PHE A 229 -19.87 -7.09 -6.51
N LYS A 230 -20.79 -7.99 -6.20
CA LYS A 230 -22.18 -7.88 -6.66
C LYS A 230 -22.84 -6.56 -6.21
N TYR A 231 -22.55 -6.09 -5.00
CA TYR A 231 -23.06 -4.80 -4.51
C TYR A 231 -22.36 -3.57 -5.13
N SER A 232 -21.24 -3.77 -5.81
CA SER A 232 -20.54 -2.75 -6.62
C SER A 232 -20.90 -2.78 -8.09
N ASP A 233 -21.87 -3.63 -8.49
CA ASP A 233 -22.18 -3.90 -9.91
C ASP A 233 -20.97 -4.37 -10.74
N ILE A 234 -19.99 -5.01 -10.09
CA ILE A 234 -18.80 -5.55 -10.74
C ILE A 234 -19.00 -7.04 -11.00
N LYS A 235 -18.86 -7.43 -12.26
CA LYS A 235 -18.94 -8.83 -12.69
C LYS A 235 -17.74 -9.61 -12.15
N VAL A 236 -18.03 -10.70 -11.43
CA VAL A 236 -17.05 -11.73 -11.10
C VAL A 236 -17.12 -12.81 -12.19
N ASP A 237 -16.07 -12.95 -12.99
CA ASP A 237 -16.00 -13.89 -14.10
C ASP A 237 -15.82 -15.34 -13.63
N ARG A 238 -15.18 -15.53 -12.47
CA ARG A 238 -14.95 -16.86 -11.89
C ARG A 238 -14.96 -16.83 -10.36
N MET A 239 -15.67 -17.78 -9.78
CA MET A 239 -15.62 -18.09 -8.34
C MET A 239 -15.06 -19.50 -8.18
N THR A 240 -13.94 -19.66 -7.47
CA THR A 240 -13.33 -20.98 -7.25
C THR A 240 -12.59 -21.00 -5.91
N GLN A 241 -12.62 -22.13 -5.20
CA GLN A 241 -11.80 -22.32 -4.00
C GLN A 241 -10.40 -22.88 -4.33
N ASP A 242 -10.16 -23.26 -5.59
CA ASP A 242 -8.87 -23.76 -6.06
C ASP A 242 -8.03 -22.62 -6.65
N MET A 243 -6.98 -22.25 -5.91
CA MET A 243 -6.03 -21.22 -6.33
C MET A 243 -5.25 -21.60 -7.60
N ALA A 244 -4.94 -22.88 -7.80
CA ALA A 244 -4.21 -23.33 -8.99
C ALA A 244 -5.07 -23.19 -10.25
N ASP A 245 -6.35 -23.52 -10.13
CA ASP A 245 -7.35 -23.29 -11.18
C ASP A 245 -7.52 -21.79 -11.47
N ALA A 246 -7.66 -20.95 -10.43
CA ALA A 246 -7.78 -19.49 -10.60
C ALA A 246 -6.59 -18.90 -11.39
N ILE A 247 -5.36 -19.24 -11.00
CA ILE A 247 -4.14 -18.77 -11.67
C ILE A 247 -4.07 -19.31 -13.10
N THR A 248 -4.29 -20.61 -13.29
CA THR A 248 -4.19 -21.24 -14.62
C THR A 248 -5.18 -20.62 -15.60
N LYS A 249 -6.41 -20.34 -15.18
CA LYS A 249 -7.41 -19.66 -16.03
C LYS A 249 -7.03 -18.23 -16.39
N CYS A 250 -6.40 -17.48 -15.51
CA CYS A 250 -5.88 -16.15 -15.86
C CYS A 250 -4.68 -16.23 -16.83
N LEU A 251 -3.85 -17.28 -16.73
CA LEU A 251 -2.74 -17.49 -17.66
C LEU A 251 -3.19 -17.85 -19.08
N GLU A 252 -4.39 -18.44 -19.22
CA GLU A 252 -5.03 -18.80 -20.50
C GLU A 252 -5.68 -17.61 -21.24
N THR A 253 -5.94 -16.47 -20.57
CA THR A 253 -6.55 -15.29 -21.19
C THR A 253 -5.57 -14.53 -22.10
N ASP A 254 -6.05 -13.51 -22.79
CA ASP A 254 -5.24 -12.54 -23.56
C ASP A 254 -4.73 -11.35 -22.72
N SER A 255 -4.86 -11.39 -21.38
CA SER A 255 -4.28 -10.36 -20.50
C SER A 255 -2.74 -10.36 -20.56
N GLU A 256 -2.14 -9.21 -20.29
CA GLU A 256 -0.69 -9.00 -20.26
C GLU A 256 -0.08 -9.19 -18.86
N VAL A 257 -0.90 -9.19 -17.80
CA VAL A 257 -0.46 -9.34 -16.41
C VAL A 257 -1.59 -9.90 -15.54
N VAL A 258 -1.24 -10.72 -14.55
CA VAL A 258 -2.16 -11.20 -13.52
C VAL A 258 -1.79 -10.60 -12.16
N TYR A 259 -2.75 -10.02 -11.47
CA TYR A 259 -2.60 -9.57 -10.09
C TYR A 259 -3.30 -10.53 -9.14
N VAL A 260 -2.62 -10.96 -8.08
CA VAL A 260 -3.16 -11.86 -7.06
C VAL A 260 -3.13 -11.15 -5.72
N LEU A 261 -4.28 -10.62 -5.32
CA LEU A 261 -4.47 -9.88 -4.07
C LEU A 261 -4.99 -10.83 -2.99
N VAL A 262 -4.21 -11.04 -1.94
CA VAL A 262 -4.49 -12.06 -0.92
C VAL A 262 -4.42 -11.49 0.48
N ASN A 263 -5.21 -12.01 1.42
CA ASN A 263 -4.98 -11.74 2.83
C ASN A 263 -4.01 -12.76 3.46
N TYR A 264 -3.81 -12.67 4.78
CA TYR A 264 -2.62 -13.22 5.42
C TYR A 264 -2.47 -14.72 5.28
N THR A 265 -3.47 -15.53 5.65
CA THR A 265 -3.33 -16.98 5.55
C THR A 265 -3.50 -17.54 4.15
N ALA A 266 -4.01 -16.72 3.20
CA ALA A 266 -4.02 -17.07 1.78
C ALA A 266 -2.63 -16.91 1.14
N LEU A 267 -1.74 -16.08 1.71
CA LEU A 267 -0.45 -15.75 1.11
C LEU A 267 0.45 -16.96 0.85
N TYR A 268 0.82 -17.70 1.90
CA TYR A 268 1.78 -18.80 1.77
C TYR A 268 1.25 -19.95 0.94
N SER A 269 -0.05 -20.26 1.04
CA SER A 269 -0.67 -21.27 0.17
C SER A 269 -0.67 -20.85 -1.30
N THR A 270 -0.90 -19.56 -1.57
CA THR A 270 -0.86 -19.02 -2.94
C THR A 270 0.55 -19.04 -3.50
N GLU A 271 1.55 -18.63 -2.71
CA GLU A 271 2.95 -18.71 -3.12
C GLU A 271 3.36 -20.16 -3.42
N ALA A 272 2.98 -21.11 -2.58
CA ALA A 272 3.29 -22.53 -2.81
C ALA A 272 2.71 -23.02 -4.15
N VAL A 273 1.49 -22.59 -4.49
CA VAL A 273 0.88 -22.87 -5.79
C VAL A 273 1.65 -22.21 -6.93
N LEU A 274 2.02 -20.93 -6.81
CA LEU A 274 2.80 -20.22 -7.82
C LEU A 274 4.15 -20.88 -8.09
N LYS A 275 4.91 -21.25 -7.04
CA LYS A 275 6.19 -21.97 -7.17
C LYS A 275 6.02 -23.32 -7.85
N LYS A 276 5.00 -24.08 -7.45
CA LYS A 276 4.68 -25.38 -8.05
C LYS A 276 4.33 -25.25 -9.55
N LEU A 277 3.50 -24.27 -9.90
CA LEU A 277 3.14 -24.02 -11.31
C LEU A 277 4.32 -23.48 -12.13
N GLY A 278 5.21 -22.70 -11.52
CA GLY A 278 6.40 -22.13 -12.16
C GLY A 278 7.58 -23.10 -12.30
N GLY A 279 7.48 -24.31 -11.74
CA GLY A 279 8.53 -25.33 -11.81
C GLY A 279 9.65 -25.19 -10.78
N GLU A 280 9.48 -24.35 -9.75
CA GLU A 280 10.46 -24.11 -8.67
C GLU A 280 10.26 -25.06 -7.46
N ALA A 281 10.02 -26.35 -7.72
CA ALA A 281 9.76 -27.35 -6.67
C ALA A 281 11.02 -27.71 -5.86
#